data_AF-D8F2Z0-F1
#
_entry.id   AF-D8F2Z0-F1
#
_cell.length_a   1.000
_cell.length_b   1.000
_cell.length_c   1.000
_cell.angle_alpha   90.00
_cell.angle_beta   90.00
_cell.angle_gamma   90.00
#
_symmetry.space_group_name_H-M   'P 1'
#
loop_
_entity.id
_entity.type
_entity.pdbx_description
1 polymer ?
#
loop_
_entity_poly.entity_id
_entity_poly.type
_entity_poly.pdbx_seq_one_letter_code
_entity_poly.pdbx_strand_id
1 'polypeptide(L)'
;FLIINFLKEVWCIMDFYTFVEGPLLWIAFMVFIIGSLLRVGIFLVSSTKKDKIIYQHFSWKYAFLTLFRWLLPINKSVAKNPVYSILGYIFHICLMVVPIWLAGHIYLWEESRFEWSWTPIPDWLADWMTIILLVIALFFLLRRIFSADIRLISGFADYLLIVVTALPFLTGYFLSHGTLDNIGFLGDNMTLIHMLSGELMLILIPFTKLSHALLFFISRGATGIEFGRRGYSI
;
A
#
# COMPACT_ATOMS: atom_id res chain seq x y z
N PHE A 1 18.65 -34.10 17.41
CA PHE A 1 18.10 -34.00 18.78
C PHE A 1 18.51 -32.68 19.44
N LEU A 2 19.81 -32.35 19.48
CA LEU A 2 20.32 -31.07 20.02
C LEU A 2 19.77 -29.82 19.29
N ILE A 3 19.70 -29.86 17.95
CA ILE A 3 19.17 -28.74 17.14
C ILE A 3 17.66 -28.56 17.32
N ILE A 4 16.91 -29.66 17.49
CA ILE A 4 15.45 -29.60 17.69
C ILE A 4 15.13 -29.09 19.09
N ASN A 5 15.93 -29.44 20.09
CA ASN A 5 15.78 -28.90 21.44
C ASN A 5 16.28 -27.47 21.56
N PHE A 6 17.36 -27.10 20.85
CA PHE A 6 17.83 -25.71 20.78
C PHE A 6 16.83 -24.81 20.05
N LEU A 7 16.27 -25.28 18.94
CA LEU A 7 15.15 -24.60 18.28
C LEU A 7 13.95 -24.53 19.22
N LYS A 8 13.57 -25.62 19.89
CA LYS A 8 12.48 -25.59 20.88
C LYS A 8 12.75 -24.63 22.03
N GLU A 9 13.97 -24.51 22.53
CA GLU A 9 14.34 -23.54 23.57
C GLU A 9 14.28 -22.10 23.04
N VAL A 10 14.76 -21.83 21.83
CA VAL A 10 14.64 -20.52 21.17
C VAL A 10 13.17 -20.16 20.90
N TRP A 11 12.35 -21.11 20.44
CA TRP A 11 10.90 -20.97 20.25
C TRP A 11 10.10 -20.95 21.57
N CYS A 12 10.66 -21.45 22.67
CA CYS A 12 10.07 -21.42 24.02
C CYS A 12 10.40 -20.10 24.76
N ILE A 13 11.41 -19.35 24.29
CA ILE A 13 11.84 -18.06 24.85
C ILE A 13 11.26 -16.87 24.09
N MET A 14 10.95 -17.00 22.79
CA MET A 14 10.26 -15.96 22.02
C MET A 14 8.75 -16.11 22.12
N ASP A 15 8.11 -15.16 22.81
CA ASP A 15 6.67 -14.97 22.75
C ASP A 15 6.23 -14.64 21.31
N PHE A 16 5.04 -15.09 20.89
CA PHE A 16 4.54 -14.89 19.52
C PHE A 16 4.53 -13.42 19.14
N TYR A 17 4.22 -12.54 20.10
CA TYR A 17 4.30 -11.09 19.93
C TYR A 17 5.69 -10.62 19.47
N THR A 18 6.75 -11.04 20.17
CA THR A 18 8.13 -10.67 19.84
C THR A 18 8.59 -11.21 18.49
N PHE A 19 8.05 -12.35 18.05
CA PHE A 19 8.30 -12.89 16.73
C PHE A 19 7.67 -12.02 15.62
N VAL A 20 6.44 -11.56 15.83
CA VAL A 20 5.74 -10.68 14.90
C VAL A 20 6.46 -9.33 14.81
N GLU A 21 6.64 -8.66 15.95
CA GLU A 21 7.28 -7.33 16.04
C GLU A 21 8.70 -7.28 15.43
N GLY A 22 9.50 -8.33 15.61
CA GLY A 22 10.88 -8.38 15.14
C GLY A 22 11.05 -9.19 13.85
N PRO A 23 11.32 -10.51 13.94
CA PRO A 23 11.65 -11.34 12.79
C PRO A 23 10.64 -11.29 11.62
N LEU A 24 9.34 -11.34 11.90
CA LEU A 24 8.32 -11.37 10.85
C LEU A 24 8.23 -10.02 10.12
N LEU A 25 8.31 -8.91 10.87
CA LEU A 25 8.39 -7.57 10.30
C LEU A 25 9.58 -7.45 9.31
N TRP A 26 10.76 -7.93 9.68
CA TRP A 26 11.94 -7.94 8.78
C TRP A 26 11.71 -8.79 7.53
N ILE A 27 11.10 -9.97 7.67
CA ILE A 27 10.73 -10.81 6.53
C ILE A 27 9.74 -10.07 5.63
N ALA A 28 8.71 -9.44 6.20
CA ALA A 28 7.72 -8.68 5.46
C ALA A 28 8.36 -7.53 4.66
N PHE A 29 9.26 -6.77 5.27
CA PHE A 29 10.01 -5.70 4.58
C PHE A 29 10.92 -6.25 3.47
N MET A 30 11.66 -7.33 3.71
CA MET A 30 12.53 -7.92 2.69
C MET A 30 11.72 -8.45 1.51
N VAL A 31 10.60 -9.13 1.77
CA VAL A 31 9.67 -9.61 0.74
C VAL A 31 9.08 -8.43 -0.02
N PHE A 32 8.66 -7.37 0.67
CA PHE A 32 8.15 -6.16 0.04
C PHE A 32 9.20 -5.53 -0.87
N ILE A 33 10.42 -5.28 -0.40
CA ILE A 33 11.48 -4.62 -1.17
C ILE A 33 11.94 -5.49 -2.35
N ILE A 34 12.39 -6.73 -2.07
CA ILE A 34 12.92 -7.63 -3.10
C ILE A 34 11.83 -7.99 -4.10
N GLY A 35 10.63 -8.33 -3.62
CA GLY A 35 9.48 -8.63 -4.47
C GLY A 35 9.10 -7.45 -5.36
N SER A 36 9.13 -6.23 -4.83
CA SER A 36 8.83 -5.01 -5.59
C SER A 36 9.87 -4.75 -6.68
N LEU A 37 11.16 -4.88 -6.34
CA LEU A 37 12.26 -4.74 -7.30
C LEU A 37 12.16 -5.80 -8.42
N LEU A 38 11.90 -7.06 -8.06
CA LEU A 38 11.70 -8.13 -9.03
C LEU A 38 10.48 -7.88 -9.92
N ARG A 39 9.36 -7.44 -9.34
CA ARG A 39 8.14 -7.12 -10.08
C ARG A 39 8.37 -6.01 -11.10
N VAL A 40 9.08 -4.95 -10.70
CA VAL A 40 9.50 -3.85 -11.58
C VAL A 40 10.46 -4.35 -12.66
N GLY A 41 11.47 -5.14 -12.30
CA GLY A 41 12.44 -5.70 -13.25
C GLY A 41 11.79 -6.58 -14.32
N ILE A 42 10.90 -7.50 -13.92
CA ILE A 42 10.13 -8.35 -14.84
C ILE A 42 9.27 -7.49 -15.77
N PHE A 43 8.61 -6.45 -15.24
CA PHE A 43 7.81 -5.53 -16.05
C PHE A 43 8.66 -4.81 -17.09
N LEU A 44 9.82 -4.27 -16.71
CA LEU A 44 10.75 -3.57 -17.61
C LEU A 44 11.30 -4.52 -18.69
N VAL A 45 11.72 -5.74 -18.32
CA VAL A 45 12.18 -6.75 -19.29
C VAL A 45 11.06 -7.16 -20.25
N SER A 46 9.82 -7.28 -19.76
CA SER A 46 8.68 -7.57 -20.64
C SER A 46 8.37 -6.41 -21.59
N SER A 47 8.42 -5.17 -21.08
CA SER A 47 8.16 -3.95 -21.86
C SER A 47 9.22 -3.73 -22.93
N THR A 48 10.51 -3.87 -22.62
CA THR A 48 11.61 -3.79 -23.61
C THR A 48 11.50 -4.82 -24.73
N LYS A 49 10.98 -6.02 -24.44
CA LYS A 49 10.78 -7.05 -25.48
C LYS A 49 9.60 -6.74 -26.41
N LYS A 50 8.53 -6.14 -25.87
CA LYS A 50 7.28 -5.89 -26.61
C LYS A 50 7.25 -4.54 -27.32
N ASP A 51 7.73 -3.48 -26.67
CA ASP A 51 7.62 -2.09 -27.12
C ASP A 51 9.00 -1.41 -27.20
N LYS A 52 9.88 -1.95 -28.06
CA LYS A 52 11.23 -1.42 -28.28
C LYS A 52 11.26 0.06 -28.67
N ILE A 53 10.22 0.53 -29.38
CA ILE A 53 10.12 1.90 -29.89
C ILE A 53 10.15 2.93 -28.75
N ILE A 54 9.53 2.62 -27.60
CA ILE A 54 9.52 3.51 -26.44
C ILE A 54 10.94 3.75 -25.92
N TYR A 55 11.76 2.69 -25.89
CA TYR A 55 13.14 2.77 -25.40
C TYR A 55 14.09 3.42 -26.40
N GLN A 56 13.82 3.33 -27.70
CA GLN A 56 14.59 4.00 -28.74
C GLN A 56 14.36 5.52 -28.75
N HIS A 57 13.14 5.96 -28.44
CA HIS A 57 12.75 7.37 -28.39
C HIS A 57 12.48 7.86 -26.97
N PHE A 58 13.25 7.35 -26.01
CA PHE A 58 13.06 7.66 -24.60
C PHE A 58 13.27 9.15 -24.31
N SER A 59 12.34 9.76 -23.58
CA SER A 59 12.43 11.17 -23.19
C SER A 59 11.97 11.39 -21.74
N TRP A 60 12.92 11.77 -20.89
CA TRP A 60 12.63 12.13 -19.49
C TRP A 60 11.62 13.28 -19.37
N LYS A 61 11.65 14.25 -20.29
CA LYS A 61 10.73 15.39 -20.31
C LYS A 61 9.27 14.92 -20.35
N TYR A 62 8.94 14.01 -21.27
CA TYR A 62 7.57 13.52 -21.44
C TYR A 62 7.15 12.55 -20.34
N ALA A 63 8.10 11.76 -19.81
CA ALA A 63 7.85 10.91 -18.65
C ALA A 63 7.45 11.74 -17.43
N PHE A 64 8.27 12.73 -17.03
CA PHE A 64 7.98 13.56 -15.86
C PHE A 64 6.74 14.43 -16.04
N LEU A 65 6.55 15.07 -17.22
CA LEU A 65 5.37 15.89 -17.47
C LEU A 65 4.07 15.10 -17.27
N THR A 66 4.05 13.84 -17.74
CA THR A 66 2.92 12.95 -17.56
C THR A 66 2.74 12.59 -16.08
N LEU A 67 3.83 12.24 -15.38
CA LEU A 67 3.77 11.91 -13.95
C LEU A 67 3.19 13.05 -13.12
N PHE A 68 3.67 14.28 -13.29
CA PHE A 68 3.14 15.44 -12.58
C PHE A 68 1.65 15.66 -12.88
N ARG A 69 1.24 15.51 -14.14
CA ARG A 69 -0.17 15.67 -14.54
C ARG A 69 -1.08 14.59 -13.95
N TRP A 70 -0.58 13.37 -13.78
CA TRP A 70 -1.33 12.26 -13.20
C TRP A 70 -1.33 12.27 -11.67
N LEU A 71 -0.33 12.89 -11.04
CA LEU A 71 -0.29 13.09 -9.59
C LEU A 71 -1.34 14.11 -9.13
N LEU A 72 -1.60 15.12 -9.96
CA LEU A 72 -2.69 16.08 -9.72
C LEU A 72 -4.02 15.57 -10.31
N PRO A 73 -5.18 15.91 -9.71
CA PRO A 73 -6.50 15.54 -10.22
C PRO A 73 -6.91 16.35 -11.48
N ILE A 74 -5.99 16.57 -12.43
CA ILE A 74 -6.15 17.41 -13.64
C ILE A 74 -6.10 16.54 -14.91
N ASN A 75 -6.48 15.27 -14.80
CA ASN A 75 -6.46 14.33 -15.91
C ASN A 75 -7.88 14.03 -16.45
N LYS A 76 -7.91 13.48 -17.66
CA LYS A 76 -9.18 13.15 -18.36
C LYS A 76 -10.03 12.12 -17.61
N SER A 77 -9.44 11.32 -16.71
CA SER A 77 -10.21 10.36 -15.91
C SER A 77 -11.10 11.06 -14.89
N VAL A 78 -10.61 12.15 -14.28
CA VAL A 78 -11.40 13.02 -13.40
C VAL A 78 -12.57 13.63 -14.18
N ALA A 79 -12.34 14.12 -15.40
CA ALA A 79 -13.43 14.67 -16.21
C ALA A 79 -14.52 13.63 -16.56
N LYS A 80 -14.14 12.36 -16.76
CA LYS A 80 -15.09 11.28 -17.10
C LYS A 80 -15.86 10.75 -15.90
N ASN A 81 -15.21 10.64 -14.75
CA ASN A 81 -15.79 10.10 -13.52
C ASN A 81 -15.27 10.90 -12.32
N PRO A 82 -15.76 12.14 -12.10
CA PRO A 82 -15.17 13.08 -11.16
C PRO A 82 -15.24 12.58 -9.73
N VAL A 83 -16.41 12.12 -9.29
CA VAL A 83 -16.62 11.60 -7.93
C VAL A 83 -15.69 10.43 -7.65
N TYR A 84 -15.71 9.39 -8.49
CA TYR A 84 -14.90 8.19 -8.28
C TYR A 84 -13.39 8.50 -8.29
N SER A 85 -12.96 9.38 -9.19
CA SER A 85 -11.54 9.73 -9.31
C SER A 85 -11.06 10.56 -8.12
N ILE A 86 -11.84 11.54 -7.66
CA ILE A 86 -11.52 12.35 -6.47
C ILE A 86 -11.44 11.46 -5.22
N LEU A 87 -12.41 10.55 -5.02
CA LEU A 87 -12.35 9.58 -3.93
C LEU A 87 -11.10 8.70 -4.02
N GLY A 88 -10.71 8.29 -5.24
CA GLY A 88 -9.45 7.59 -5.49
C GLY A 88 -8.22 8.37 -5.03
N TYR A 89 -8.14 9.67 -5.35
CA TYR A 89 -7.04 10.53 -4.88
C TYR A 89 -7.00 10.64 -3.37
N ILE A 90 -8.14 10.95 -2.75
CA ILE A 90 -8.24 11.09 -1.29
C ILE A 90 -7.83 9.79 -0.60
N PHE A 91 -8.30 8.64 -1.10
CA PHE A 91 -7.94 7.32 -0.59
C PHE A 91 -6.42 7.10 -0.60
N HIS A 92 -5.75 7.37 -1.72
CA HIS A 92 -4.30 7.15 -1.82
C HIS A 92 -3.49 8.15 -0.99
N ILE A 93 -3.95 9.41 -0.89
CA ILE A 93 -3.31 10.39 -0.01
C ILE A 93 -3.37 9.91 1.44
N CYS A 94 -4.54 9.48 1.93
CA CYS A 94 -4.67 8.95 3.28
C CYS A 94 -3.85 7.67 3.47
N LEU A 95 -3.85 6.78 2.47
CA LEU A 95 -3.12 5.51 2.49
C LEU A 95 -1.61 5.70 2.64
N MET A 96 -1.05 6.78 2.08
CA MET A 96 0.39 7.05 2.16
C MET A 96 0.75 7.94 3.34
N VAL A 97 -0.02 9.00 3.60
CA VAL A 97 0.36 10.01 4.60
C VAL A 97 0.23 9.47 6.02
N VAL A 98 -0.84 8.74 6.35
CA VAL A 98 -1.05 8.24 7.71
C VAL A 98 0.07 7.31 8.18
N PRO A 99 0.43 6.20 7.49
CA PRO A 99 1.47 5.30 7.99
C PRO A 99 2.87 5.92 7.99
N ILE A 100 3.12 6.97 7.19
CA ILE A 100 4.43 7.63 7.16
C ILE A 100 4.52 8.74 8.24
N TRP A 101 3.46 9.51 8.49
CA TRP A 101 3.52 10.67 9.39
C TRP A 101 2.87 10.46 10.77
N LEU A 102 2.26 9.31 11.04
CA LEU A 102 1.73 9.01 12.35
C LEU A 102 2.87 8.79 13.37
N ALA A 103 2.80 9.45 14.53
CA ALA A 103 3.84 9.40 15.56
C ALA A 103 4.23 7.97 15.96
N GLY A 104 3.26 7.06 16.10
CA GLY A 104 3.53 5.66 16.44
C GLY A 104 4.41 4.93 15.42
N HIS A 105 4.28 5.24 14.12
CA HIS A 105 5.15 4.66 13.10
C HIS A 105 6.52 5.32 13.06
N ILE A 106 6.59 6.63 13.29
CA ILE A 106 7.86 7.37 13.37
C ILE A 106 8.71 6.85 14.53
N TYR A 107 8.09 6.57 15.68
CA TYR A 107 8.77 5.98 16.84
C TYR A 107 9.46 4.64 16.50
N LEU A 108 8.84 3.80 15.66
CA LEU A 108 9.47 2.56 15.19
C LEU A 108 10.74 2.82 14.36
N TRP A 109 10.79 3.93 13.61
CA TRP A 109 12.00 4.33 12.87
C TRP A 109 13.06 4.94 13.76
N GLU A 110 12.65 5.69 14.78
CA GLU A 110 13.53 6.28 15.78
C GLU A 110 14.23 5.19 16.61
N GLU A 111 13.48 4.17 17.04
CA GLU A 111 14.03 3.03 17.79
C GLU A 111 14.75 2.00 16.90
N SER A 112 14.61 2.13 15.58
CA SER A 112 15.34 1.28 14.64
C SER A 112 16.82 1.66 14.58
N ARG A 113 17.63 0.78 13.96
CA ARG A 113 19.06 1.05 13.67
C ARG A 113 19.33 2.30 12.82
N PHE A 114 18.29 2.85 12.19
CA PHE A 114 18.42 4.04 11.37
C PHE A 114 18.35 5.33 12.20
N GLU A 115 17.74 5.28 13.40
CA GLU A 115 17.57 6.44 14.29
C GLU A 115 16.93 7.64 13.55
N TRP A 116 15.99 7.35 12.63
CA TRP A 116 15.35 8.36 11.81
C TRP A 116 14.07 8.84 12.46
N SER A 117 13.91 10.16 12.54
CA SER A 117 12.66 10.78 12.98
C SER A 117 12.35 12.02 12.14
N TRP A 118 11.07 12.35 12.05
CA TRP A 118 10.57 13.56 11.41
C TRP A 118 9.33 14.06 12.14
N THR A 119 8.87 15.27 11.79
CA THR A 119 7.71 15.87 12.44
C THR A 119 6.43 15.08 12.14
N PRO A 120 5.72 14.55 13.16
CA PRO A 120 4.45 13.87 12.97
C PRO A 120 3.34 14.85 12.56
N ILE A 121 2.29 14.33 11.91
CA ILE A 121 1.03 15.08 11.77
C ILE A 121 0.25 15.07 13.10
N PRO A 122 -0.63 16.04 13.34
CA PRO A 122 -1.49 16.02 14.53
C PRO A 122 -2.42 14.79 14.55
N ASP A 123 -2.62 14.19 15.73
CA ASP A 123 -3.44 12.98 15.89
C ASP A 123 -4.86 13.14 15.33
N TRP A 124 -5.53 14.27 15.62
CA TRP A 124 -6.87 14.55 15.10
C TRP A 124 -6.93 14.52 13.56
N LEU A 125 -5.85 14.93 12.88
CA LEU A 125 -5.78 14.89 11.42
C LEU A 125 -5.62 13.45 10.94
N ALA A 126 -4.75 12.67 11.60
CA ALA A 126 -4.57 11.25 11.30
C ALA A 126 -5.88 10.46 11.48
N ASP A 127 -6.66 10.77 12.52
CA ASP A 127 -7.96 10.15 12.78
C ASP A 127 -8.96 10.42 11.67
N TRP A 128 -9.13 11.69 11.27
CA TRP A 128 -10.02 12.03 10.15
C TRP A 128 -9.59 11.39 8.85
N MET A 129 -8.29 11.38 8.55
CA MET A 129 -7.76 10.73 7.35
C MET A 129 -8.03 9.22 7.35
N THR A 130 -7.90 8.58 8.51
CA THR A 130 -8.17 7.15 8.69
C THR A 130 -9.66 6.84 8.51
N ILE A 131 -10.55 7.62 9.13
CA ILE A 131 -12.01 7.46 8.98
C ILE A 131 -12.43 7.67 7.52
N ILE A 132 -11.93 8.73 6.86
CA ILE A 132 -12.20 9.00 5.45
C ILE A 132 -11.75 7.82 4.58
N LEU A 133 -10.55 7.29 4.82
CA LEU A 133 -10.04 6.14 4.09
C LEU A 133 -10.95 4.91 4.25
N LEU A 134 -11.40 4.62 5.47
CA LEU A 134 -12.29 3.48 5.76
C LEU A 134 -13.65 3.63 5.08
N VAL A 135 -14.23 4.85 5.10
CA VAL A 135 -15.49 5.15 4.39
C VAL A 135 -15.33 4.97 2.88
N ILE A 136 -14.22 5.42 2.30
CA ILE A 136 -13.94 5.25 0.87
C ILE A 136 -13.69 3.78 0.52
N ALA A 137 -12.98 3.05 1.37
CA ALA A 137 -12.76 1.60 1.20
C ALA A 137 -14.09 0.84 1.19
N LEU A 138 -14.98 1.16 2.14
CA LEU A 138 -16.32 0.61 2.19
C LEU A 138 -17.12 0.97 0.92
N PHE A 139 -17.08 2.22 0.48
CA PHE A 139 -17.72 2.63 -0.77
C PHE A 139 -17.19 1.84 -1.98
N PHE A 140 -15.88 1.64 -2.11
CA PHE A 140 -15.30 0.83 -3.20
C PHE A 140 -15.72 -0.64 -3.12
N LEU A 141 -15.81 -1.19 -1.92
CA LEU A 141 -16.30 -2.56 -1.70
C LEU A 141 -17.78 -2.68 -2.10
N LEU A 142 -18.63 -1.80 -1.58
CA LEU A 142 -20.07 -1.79 -1.88
C LEU A 142 -20.34 -1.53 -3.36
N ARG A 143 -19.61 -0.61 -3.99
CA ARG A 143 -19.69 -0.36 -5.44
C ARG A 143 -19.37 -1.62 -6.24
N ARG A 144 -18.37 -2.40 -5.82
CA ARG A 144 -18.00 -3.67 -6.45
C ARG A 144 -19.07 -4.75 -6.25
N ILE A 145 -19.68 -4.79 -5.06
CA ILE A 145 -20.78 -5.69 -4.76
C ILE A 145 -22.00 -5.30 -5.59
N PHE A 146 -22.48 -4.06 -5.55
CA PHE A 146 -23.81 -3.71 -6.11
C PHE A 146 -23.83 -3.37 -7.60
N SER A 147 -22.73 -2.90 -8.19
CA SER A 147 -22.71 -2.56 -9.62
C SER A 147 -22.52 -3.82 -10.47
N ALA A 148 -23.50 -4.14 -11.30
CA ALA A 148 -23.47 -5.30 -12.19
C ALA A 148 -22.25 -5.28 -13.12
N ASP A 149 -21.99 -4.15 -13.78
CA ASP A 149 -20.87 -3.99 -14.73
C ASP A 149 -19.51 -4.29 -14.07
N ILE A 150 -19.35 -3.85 -12.82
CA ILE A 150 -18.09 -4.02 -12.08
C ILE A 150 -17.98 -5.45 -11.57
N ARG A 151 -19.09 -6.03 -11.10
CA ARG A 151 -19.13 -7.40 -10.61
C ARG A 151 -18.73 -8.40 -11.69
N LEU A 152 -19.14 -8.17 -12.95
CA LEU A 152 -18.79 -9.01 -14.10
C LEU A 152 -17.27 -9.11 -14.35
N ILE A 153 -16.53 -8.04 -14.05
CA ILE A 153 -15.07 -7.98 -14.27
C ILE A 153 -14.25 -8.14 -12.98
N SER A 154 -14.91 -8.36 -11.84
CA SER A 154 -14.25 -8.47 -10.53
C SER A 154 -14.11 -9.93 -10.11
N GLY A 155 -12.90 -10.32 -9.72
CA GLY A 155 -12.63 -11.62 -9.10
C GLY A 155 -12.60 -11.53 -7.57
N PHE A 156 -12.55 -12.69 -6.89
CA PHE A 156 -12.44 -12.78 -5.43
C PHE A 156 -11.29 -11.93 -4.85
N ALA A 157 -10.13 -11.97 -5.51
CA ALA A 157 -8.97 -11.18 -5.12
C ALA A 157 -9.26 -9.66 -5.07
N ASP A 158 -10.14 -9.14 -5.91
CA ASP A 158 -10.45 -7.70 -5.92
C ASP A 158 -11.22 -7.24 -4.68
N TYR A 159 -12.00 -8.12 -4.06
CA TYR A 159 -12.67 -7.86 -2.79
C TYR A 159 -11.70 -8.01 -1.63
N LEU A 160 -10.92 -9.09 -1.64
CA LEU A 160 -9.95 -9.38 -0.60
C LEU A 160 -8.91 -8.27 -0.46
N LEU A 161 -8.40 -7.74 -1.57
CA LEU A 161 -7.38 -6.68 -1.52
C LEU A 161 -7.92 -5.36 -0.93
N ILE A 162 -9.19 -5.02 -1.14
CA ILE A 162 -9.79 -3.84 -0.48
C ILE A 162 -9.80 -4.04 1.04
N VAL A 163 -10.18 -5.23 1.50
CA VAL A 163 -10.20 -5.58 2.92
C VAL A 163 -8.78 -5.56 3.50
N VAL A 164 -7.81 -6.21 2.85
CA VAL A 164 -6.41 -6.21 3.28
C VAL A 164 -5.83 -4.80 3.38
N THR A 165 -6.17 -3.91 2.45
CA THR A 165 -5.71 -2.51 2.51
C THR A 165 -6.39 -1.70 3.61
N ALA A 166 -7.66 -1.97 3.90
CA ALA A 166 -8.41 -1.25 4.95
C ALA A 166 -8.12 -1.76 6.37
N LEU A 167 -7.75 -3.05 6.52
CA LEU A 167 -7.56 -3.70 7.82
C LEU A 167 -6.54 -3.00 8.72
N PRO A 168 -5.31 -2.64 8.28
CA PRO A 168 -4.34 -1.94 9.12
C PRO A 168 -4.85 -0.61 9.65
N PHE A 169 -5.64 0.10 8.85
CA PHE A 169 -6.25 1.37 9.24
C PHE A 169 -7.34 1.17 10.28
N LEU A 170 -8.17 0.14 10.10
CA LEU A 170 -9.23 -0.19 11.04
C LEU A 170 -8.66 -0.62 12.40
N THR A 171 -7.69 -1.53 12.39
CA THR A 171 -7.05 -2.07 13.60
C THR A 171 -6.20 -1.01 14.29
N GLY A 172 -5.48 -0.19 13.53
CA GLY A 172 -4.69 0.93 14.06
C GLY A 172 -5.56 2.01 14.71
N TYR A 173 -6.72 2.32 14.11
CA TYR A 173 -7.68 3.26 14.70
C TYR A 173 -8.24 2.75 16.03
N PHE A 174 -8.59 1.47 16.11
CA PHE A 174 -9.06 0.89 17.37
C PHE A 174 -7.96 0.82 18.42
N LEU A 175 -6.72 0.54 18.01
CA LEU A 175 -5.56 0.55 18.90
C LEU A 175 -5.30 1.94 19.50
N SER A 176 -5.40 3.01 18.71
CA SER A 176 -5.11 4.37 19.21
C SER A 176 -6.17 4.93 20.15
N HIS A 177 -7.42 4.46 20.05
CA HIS A 177 -8.55 4.98 20.84
C HIS A 177 -8.93 4.10 22.03
N GLY A 178 -8.41 2.87 22.12
CA GLY A 178 -8.76 1.93 23.19
C GLY A 178 -10.22 1.46 23.19
N THR A 179 -10.95 1.67 22.09
CA THR A 179 -12.40 1.40 22.00
C THR A 179 -12.74 -0.07 22.25
N LEU A 180 -11.82 -0.99 21.96
CA LEU A 180 -12.00 -2.43 22.09
C LEU A 180 -11.27 -3.03 23.30
N ASP A 181 -10.67 -2.20 24.17
CA ASP A 181 -9.85 -2.66 25.31
C ASP A 181 -10.66 -3.49 26.32
N ASN A 182 -11.95 -3.17 26.46
CA ASN A 182 -12.86 -3.91 27.34
C ASN A 182 -13.35 -5.24 26.73
N ILE A 183 -13.02 -5.53 25.47
CA ILE A 183 -13.48 -6.72 24.74
C ILE A 183 -12.38 -7.78 24.77
N GLY A 184 -12.29 -8.52 25.87
CA GLY A 184 -11.42 -9.69 26.09
C GLY A 184 -10.29 -9.90 25.06
N PHE A 185 -10.43 -10.91 24.20
CA PHE A 185 -9.42 -11.26 23.20
C PHE A 185 -8.98 -10.10 22.29
N LEU A 186 -9.90 -9.21 21.89
CA LEU A 186 -9.57 -8.11 20.97
C LEU A 186 -8.77 -7.02 21.67
N GLY A 187 -9.08 -6.69 22.93
CA GLY A 187 -8.32 -5.74 23.73
C GLY A 187 -6.88 -6.20 23.92
N ASP A 188 -6.70 -7.45 24.36
CA ASP A 188 -5.39 -8.02 24.66
C ASP A 188 -4.49 -8.20 23.42
N ASN A 189 -5.07 -8.28 22.21
CA ASN A 189 -4.34 -8.64 20.99
C ASN A 189 -4.41 -7.57 19.89
N MET A 190 -4.97 -6.38 20.13
CA MET A 190 -5.16 -5.38 19.05
C MET A 190 -3.85 -4.97 18.39
N THR A 191 -2.79 -4.76 19.18
CA THR A 191 -1.45 -4.44 18.67
C THR A 191 -0.92 -5.53 17.74
N LEU A 192 -1.06 -6.80 18.15
CA LEU A 192 -0.65 -7.96 17.37
C LEU A 192 -1.44 -8.07 16.06
N ILE A 193 -2.77 -7.86 16.11
CA ILE A 193 -3.64 -7.88 14.94
C ILE A 193 -3.27 -6.75 13.97
N HIS A 194 -2.97 -5.55 14.49
CA HIS A 194 -2.51 -4.44 13.68
C HIS A 194 -1.20 -4.75 12.95
N MET A 195 -0.18 -5.23 13.67
CA MET A 195 1.10 -5.63 13.08
C MET A 195 0.92 -6.69 11.99
N LEU A 196 0.21 -7.79 12.29
CA LEU A 196 -0.05 -8.86 11.33
C LEU A 196 -0.80 -8.35 10.09
N SER A 197 -1.77 -7.45 10.26
CA SER A 197 -2.50 -6.87 9.13
C SER A 197 -1.60 -6.00 8.24
N GLY A 198 -0.71 -5.20 8.84
CA GLY A 198 0.25 -4.37 8.13
C GLY A 198 1.30 -5.20 7.38
N GLU A 199 1.87 -6.20 8.06
CA GLU A 199 2.84 -7.14 7.47
C GLU A 199 2.23 -7.95 6.33
N LEU A 200 1.00 -8.44 6.49
CA LEU A 200 0.27 -9.12 5.42
C LEU A 200 0.10 -8.20 4.20
N MET A 201 -0.26 -6.94 4.42
CA MET A 201 -0.36 -5.97 3.33
C MET A 201 0.98 -5.81 2.61
N LEU A 202 2.08 -5.59 3.35
CA LEU A 202 3.44 -5.44 2.78
C LEU A 202 3.85 -6.64 1.93
N ILE A 203 3.65 -7.85 2.46
CA ILE A 203 3.97 -9.10 1.76
C ILE A 203 3.16 -9.24 0.46
N LEU A 204 1.90 -8.82 0.45
CA LEU A 204 1.02 -8.97 -0.71
C LEU A 204 1.21 -7.90 -1.80
N ILE A 205 1.80 -6.73 -1.50
CA ILE A 205 2.00 -5.66 -2.49
C ILE A 205 2.66 -6.15 -3.79
N PRO A 206 3.84 -6.80 -3.78
CA PRO A 206 4.54 -7.16 -5.01
C PRO A 206 3.87 -8.27 -5.82
N PHE A 207 3.07 -9.13 -5.19
CA PHE A 207 2.51 -10.33 -5.82
C PHE A 207 1.07 -10.18 -6.31
N THR A 208 0.39 -9.10 -5.92
CA THR A 208 -1.04 -8.92 -6.20
C THR A 208 -1.31 -7.70 -7.09
N LYS A 209 -2.58 -7.36 -7.28
CA LYS A 209 -2.99 -6.14 -7.99
C LYS A 209 -2.56 -4.86 -7.27
N LEU A 210 -2.14 -4.93 -5.99
CA LEU A 210 -1.54 -3.81 -5.26
C LEU A 210 -0.21 -3.35 -5.85
N SER A 211 0.47 -4.18 -6.65
CA SER A 211 1.68 -3.80 -7.38
C SER A 211 1.48 -2.61 -8.34
N HIS A 212 0.23 -2.22 -8.62
CA HIS A 212 -0.07 -0.97 -9.32
C HIS A 212 0.52 0.25 -8.60
N ALA A 213 0.66 0.25 -7.28
CA ALA A 213 1.30 1.33 -6.53
C ALA A 213 2.74 1.61 -7.03
N LEU A 214 3.43 0.57 -7.51
CA LEU A 214 4.78 0.65 -8.06
C LEU A 214 4.76 0.91 -9.57
N LEU A 215 3.98 0.09 -10.29
CA LEU A 215 3.96 0.06 -11.76
C LEU A 215 3.22 1.25 -12.38
N PHE A 216 2.39 1.96 -11.61
CA PHE A 216 1.68 3.15 -12.06
C PHE A 216 2.64 4.19 -12.63
N PHE A 217 3.72 4.51 -11.93
CA PHE A 217 4.68 5.53 -12.38
C PHE A 217 5.37 5.12 -13.68
N ILE A 218 5.83 3.88 -13.77
CA ILE A 218 6.54 3.36 -14.95
C ILE A 218 5.61 3.32 -16.16
N SER A 219 4.40 2.76 -16.00
CA SER A 219 3.43 2.65 -17.10
C SER A 219 2.94 4.01 -17.61
N ARG A 220 2.72 4.98 -16.71
CA ARG A 220 2.32 6.34 -17.08
C ARG A 220 3.46 7.10 -17.75
N GLY A 221 4.69 6.94 -17.26
CA GLY A 221 5.89 7.49 -17.91
C GLY A 221 6.05 6.98 -19.34
N ALA A 222 5.92 5.66 -19.55
CA ALA A 222 5.99 5.05 -20.88
C ALA A 222 4.91 5.56 -21.84
N THR A 223 3.67 5.68 -21.35
CA THR A 223 2.54 6.26 -22.12
C THR A 223 2.82 7.72 -22.51
N GLY A 224 3.38 8.49 -21.58
CA GLY A 224 3.79 9.88 -21.80
C GLY A 224 4.82 10.03 -22.92
N ILE A 225 5.87 9.20 -22.88
CA ILE A 225 6.89 9.16 -23.92
C ILE A 225 6.27 8.88 -25.29
N GLU A 226 5.38 7.90 -25.39
CA GLU A 226 4.78 7.52 -26.67
C GLU A 226 3.84 8.60 -27.23
N PHE A 227 3.02 9.24 -26.39
CA PHE A 227 2.17 10.35 -26.84
C PHE A 227 2.98 11.60 -27.20
N GLY A 228 4.00 11.93 -26.42
CA GLY A 228 4.91 13.04 -26.71
C GLY A 228 5.66 12.85 -28.02
N ARG A 229 6.12 11.63 -28.29
CA ARG A 229 6.77 11.27 -29.56
C ARG A 229 5.84 11.48 -30.76
N ARG A 230 4.55 11.20 -30.63
CA ARG A 230 3.54 11.36 -31.70
C ARG A 230 2.99 12.78 -31.81
N GLY A 231 3.44 13.72 -30.98
CA GLY A 231 2.94 15.10 -30.98
C GLY A 231 1.52 15.25 -30.42
N TYR A 232 1.00 14.24 -29.71
CA TYR A 232 -0.29 14.36 -29.04
C TYR A 232 -0.18 15.21 -27.78
N SER A 233 -1.29 15.86 -27.39
CA SER A 233 -1.39 16.53 -26.11
C SER A 233 -1.21 15.52 -24.97
N ILE A 234 -0.17 15.71 -24.16
CA ILE A 234 0.08 14.96 -22.92
C ILE A 234 -0.78 15.53 -21.79
#